data_AF-A0A0K0D747-F1
#
_entry.id   AF-A0A0K0D747-F1
#
_cell.length_a   1.000
_cell.length_b   1.000
_cell.length_c   1.000
_cell.angle_alpha   90.00
_cell.angle_beta   90.00
_cell.angle_gamma   90.00
#
_symmetry.space_group_name_H-M   'P 1'
#
loop_
_entity.id
_entity.type
_entity.pdbx_description
1 polymer ?
#
loop_
_entity_poly.entity_id
_entity_poly.type
_entity_poly.pdbx_seq_one_letter_code
_entity_poly.pdbx_strand_id
1 'polypeptide(L)'
;MTKTAIFNRLWRFVLVLPGLFSRLFGYGLFFVQFIDFMYNSDIGVQFVKKNITPHIPPAPHKLLCESNVQLLDTNKCPLCLRRRTNDTALSVSGYVFCYACIDNHVKEFKR
;
A
#
# COMPACT_ATOMS: atom_id res chain seq x y z
N MET A 1 14.52 37.40 48.47
CA MET A 1 13.34 36.50 48.52
C MET A 1 12.92 35.89 47.17
N THR A 2 13.51 36.28 46.03
CA THR A 2 13.09 35.82 44.68
C THR A 2 13.62 34.45 44.25
N LYS A 3 14.75 33.97 44.80
CA LYS A 3 15.39 32.69 44.40
C LYS A 3 14.54 31.45 44.73
N THR A 4 13.87 31.45 45.88
CA THR A 4 13.04 30.32 46.36
C THR A 4 11.76 30.14 45.53
N ALA A 5 11.18 31.26 45.05
CA ALA A 5 9.99 31.23 44.21
C ALA A 5 10.26 30.66 42.81
N ILE A 6 11.42 30.98 42.23
CA ILE A 6 11.85 30.46 40.92
C ILE A 6 12.16 28.96 41.02
N PHE A 7 12.84 28.53 42.08
CA PHE A 7 13.15 27.12 42.33
C PHE A 7 11.89 26.26 42.48
N ASN A 8 10.90 26.73 43.25
CA ASN A 8 9.64 26.01 43.43
C ASN A 8 8.81 25.94 42.13
N ARG A 9 8.93 26.95 41.26
CA ARG A 9 8.30 26.95 39.94
C ARG A 9 8.99 25.96 38.99
N LEU A 10 10.33 25.92 38.99
CA LEU A 10 11.12 24.96 38.20
C LEU A 10 10.85 23.52 38.64
N TRP A 11 10.78 23.27 39.95
CA TRP A 11 10.50 21.96 40.53
C TRP A 11 9.13 21.42 40.11
N ARG A 12 8.12 22.29 40.03
CA ARG A 12 6.79 21.94 39.50
C ARG A 12 6.83 21.53 38.03
N PHE A 13 7.64 22.20 37.20
CA PHE A 13 7.82 21.79 35.81
C PHE A 13 8.52 20.43 35.71
N VAL A 14 9.55 20.18 36.51
CA VAL A 14 10.25 18.88 36.56
C VAL A 14 9.30 17.75 36.95
N LEU A 15 8.32 17.99 37.81
CA LEU A 15 7.32 17.00 38.20
C LEU A 15 6.23 16.76 37.14
N VAL A 16 5.93 17.74 36.29
CA VAL A 16 4.85 17.66 35.28
C VAL A 16 5.35 17.23 33.90
N LEU A 17 6.59 17.57 33.55
CA LEU A 17 7.21 17.26 32.26
C LEU A 17 7.23 15.76 31.91
N PRO A 18 7.54 14.82 32.82
CA PRO A 18 7.56 13.39 32.50
C PRO A 18 6.18 12.86 32.11
N GLY A 19 5.12 13.33 32.77
CA GLY A 19 3.74 12.94 32.48
C GLY A 19 3.25 13.49 31.14
N LEU A 20 3.62 14.73 30.80
CA LEU A 20 3.32 15.31 29.50
C LEU A 20 4.09 14.58 28.38
N PHE A 21 5.37 14.29 28.60
CA PHE A 21 6.20 13.57 27.65
C PHE A 21 5.68 12.17 27.36
N SER A 22 5.28 11.42 28.40
CA SER A 22 4.67 10.09 28.26
C SER A 22 3.40 10.13 27.41
N ARG A 23 2.54 11.16 27.59
CA ARG A 23 1.32 11.33 26.78
C ARG A 23 1.64 11.66 25.32
N LEU A 24 2.58 12.58 25.08
CA LEU A 24 3.02 12.93 23.72
C LEU A 24 3.63 11.72 23.00
N PHE A 25 4.41 10.92 23.71
CA PHE A 25 4.98 9.69 23.18
C PHE A 25 3.89 8.66 22.83
N GLY A 26 2.88 8.50 23.69
CA GLY A 26 1.71 7.66 23.41
C GLY A 26 0.94 8.10 22.15
N TYR A 27 0.71 9.41 21.98
CA TYR A 27 0.10 9.93 20.76
C TYR A 27 0.97 9.72 19.52
N GLY A 28 2.29 9.86 19.66
CA GLY A 28 3.25 9.58 18.58
C GLY A 28 3.21 8.13 18.11
N LEU A 29 3.16 7.18 19.04
CA LEU A 29 3.03 5.75 18.70
C LEU A 29 1.71 5.44 17.99
N PHE A 30 0.60 6.01 18.48
CA PHE A 30 -0.70 5.86 17.82
C PHE A 30 -0.69 6.46 16.41
N PHE A 31 -0.01 7.58 16.22
CA PHE A 31 0.12 8.21 14.90
C PHE A 31 0.93 7.36 13.92
N VAL A 32 2.02 6.72 14.36
CA VAL A 32 2.77 5.78 13.51
C VAL A 32 1.87 4.60 13.10
N GLN A 33 1.09 4.06 14.03
CA GLN A 33 0.14 3.00 13.72
C GLN A 33 -0.96 3.46 12.76
N PHE A 34 -1.39 4.72 12.85
CA PHE A 34 -2.30 5.33 11.88
C PHE A 34 -1.68 5.44 10.48
N ILE A 35 -0.41 5.86 10.36
CA ILE A 35 0.29 5.92 9.07
C ILE A 35 0.45 4.53 8.47
N ASP A 36 0.82 3.55 9.28
CA ASP A 36 0.97 2.15 8.84
C ASP A 36 -0.36 1.58 8.34
N PHE A 37 -1.45 1.85 9.07
CA PHE A 37 -2.80 1.52 8.63
C PHE A 37 -3.16 2.23 7.33
N MET A 38 -2.87 3.53 7.19
CA MET A 38 -3.18 4.29 5.97
C MET A 38 -2.43 3.77 4.73
N TYR A 39 -1.21 3.26 4.90
CA TYR A 39 -0.40 2.76 3.79
C TYR A 39 -0.73 1.29 3.44
N ASN A 40 -0.99 0.45 4.44
CA ASN A 40 -1.19 -0.99 4.25
C ASN A 40 -2.66 -1.42 4.16
N SER A 41 -3.63 -0.58 4.54
CA SER A 41 -5.05 -0.90 4.39
C SER A 41 -5.59 -0.48 3.02
N ASP A 42 -6.45 -1.32 2.44
CA ASP A 42 -7.16 -0.99 1.19
C ASP A 42 -7.94 0.33 1.33
N ILE A 43 -8.53 0.58 2.51
CA ILE A 43 -9.29 1.80 2.82
C ILE A 43 -8.40 3.05 2.70
N GLY A 44 -7.20 3.05 3.29
CA GLY A 44 -6.28 4.20 3.20
C GLY A 44 -5.84 4.48 1.77
N VAL A 45 -5.57 3.42 1.00
CA VAL A 45 -5.26 3.51 -0.44
C VAL A 45 -6.46 4.04 -1.24
N GLN A 46 -7.70 3.64 -0.91
CA GLN A 46 -8.92 4.15 -1.53
C GLN A 46 -9.14 5.64 -1.23
N PHE A 47 -8.87 6.11 0.00
CA PHE A 47 -8.97 7.54 0.36
C PHE A 47 -7.93 8.41 -0.36
N VAL A 48 -6.68 7.92 -0.48
CA VAL A 48 -5.62 8.61 -1.24
C VAL A 48 -5.91 8.58 -2.75
N LYS A 49 -6.35 7.43 -3.29
CA LYS A 49 -6.75 7.28 -4.70
C LYS A 49 -7.99 8.10 -5.08
N LYS A 50 -8.88 8.41 -4.14
CA LYS A 50 -10.06 9.24 -4.44
C LYS A 50 -9.70 10.69 -4.83
N ASN A 51 -8.52 11.17 -4.45
CA ASN A 51 -8.01 12.50 -4.83
C ASN A 51 -6.96 12.46 -5.95
N ILE A 52 -6.43 11.29 -6.28
CA ILE A 52 -5.51 11.09 -7.39
C ILE A 52 -6.02 9.86 -8.13
N THR A 53 -6.86 10.08 -9.14
CA THR A 53 -7.25 9.04 -10.08
C THR A 53 -6.16 8.89 -11.15
N PRO A 54 -5.20 7.95 -11.07
CA PRO A 54 -4.84 7.23 -12.27
C PRO A 54 -5.99 6.27 -12.53
N HIS A 55 -6.57 6.36 -13.72
CA HIS A 55 -7.56 5.43 -14.23
C HIS A 55 -6.99 4.01 -14.18
N ILE A 56 -7.20 3.27 -13.08
CA ILE A 56 -6.76 1.87 -12.98
C ILE A 56 -7.60 1.12 -14.01
N PRO A 57 -6.98 0.53 -15.06
CA PRO A 57 -7.74 -0.19 -16.06
C PRO A 57 -8.51 -1.32 -15.36
N PRO A 58 -9.78 -1.54 -15.73
CA PRO A 58 -10.61 -2.57 -15.12
C PRO A 58 -9.86 -3.90 -15.18
N ALA A 59 -9.81 -4.60 -14.04
CA ALA A 59 -9.09 -5.86 -13.95
C ALA A 59 -9.58 -6.81 -15.08
N PRO A 60 -8.67 -7.46 -15.81
CA PRO A 60 -8.98 -8.15 -17.06
C PRO A 60 -9.82 -9.43 -16.89
N HIS A 61 -10.32 -9.71 -15.67
CA HIS A 61 -11.20 -10.84 -15.39
C HIS A 61 -12.57 -10.75 -16.09
N LYS A 62 -12.96 -9.59 -16.64
CA LYS A 62 -14.19 -9.46 -17.44
C LYS A 62 -14.01 -9.75 -18.93
N LEU A 63 -12.78 -9.91 -19.41
CA LEU A 63 -12.49 -10.23 -20.82
C LEU A 63 -12.20 -11.71 -21.05
N LEU A 64 -11.93 -12.47 -19.99
CA LEU A 64 -11.68 -13.90 -20.08
C LEU A 64 -12.88 -14.64 -19.51
N CYS A 65 -13.76 -15.10 -20.39
CA CYS A 65 -14.75 -16.11 -20.04
C CYS A 65 -14.01 -17.27 -19.33
N GLU A 66 -14.41 -17.62 -18.12
CA GLU A 66 -13.77 -18.66 -17.29
C GLU A 66 -13.59 -19.99 -18.07
N SER A 67 -14.45 -20.24 -19.06
CA SER A 67 -14.37 -21.39 -19.97
C SER A 67 -13.10 -21.45 -20.82
N ASN A 68 -12.48 -20.31 -21.15
CA ASN A 68 -11.22 -20.27 -21.92
C ASN A 68 -10.00 -20.52 -21.03
N VAL A 69 -10.07 -20.20 -19.74
CA VAL A 69 -8.95 -20.37 -18.79
C VAL A 69 -8.68 -21.85 -18.52
N GLN A 70 -9.71 -22.68 -18.57
CA GLN A 70 -9.59 -24.13 -18.41
C GLN A 70 -9.15 -24.86 -19.69
N LEU A 71 -9.12 -24.16 -20.83
CA LEU A 71 -8.74 -24.70 -22.15
C LEU A 71 -7.34 -24.24 -22.61
N LEU A 72 -6.77 -23.22 -21.98
CA LEU A 72 -5.35 -22.92 -22.17
C LEU A 72 -4.52 -23.94 -21.39
N ASP A 73 -3.84 -24.83 -22.13
CA ASP A 73 -2.74 -25.65 -21.61
C ASP A 73 -1.96 -24.86 -20.56
N THR A 74 -1.71 -25.45 -19.39
CA THR A 74 -1.12 -24.81 -18.20
C THR A 74 0.24 -24.13 -18.45
N ASN A 75 0.81 -24.32 -19.64
CA ASN A 75 2.12 -23.87 -20.10
C ASN A 75 2.05 -22.78 -21.20
N LYS A 76 0.86 -22.29 -21.57
CA LYS A 76 0.69 -21.23 -22.58
C LYS A 76 0.44 -19.87 -21.95
N CYS A 77 0.95 -18.83 -22.59
CA CYS A 77 0.73 -17.44 -22.18
C CYS A 77 -0.67 -16.97 -22.66
N PRO A 78 -1.49 -16.35 -21.80
CA PRO A 78 -2.81 -15.85 -22.20
C PRO A 78 -2.78 -14.71 -23.22
N LEU A 79 -1.67 -13.96 -23.32
CA LEU A 79 -1.54 -12.82 -24.25
C LEU A 79 -1.11 -13.23 -25.65
N CYS A 80 -0.10 -14.11 -25.76
CA CYS A 80 0.47 -14.49 -27.05
C CYS A 80 0.09 -15.91 -27.49
N LEU A 81 -0.61 -16.68 -26.65
CA LEU A 81 -1.06 -18.07 -26.90
C LEU A 81 0.07 -19.06 -27.24
N ARG A 82 1.32 -18.66 -27.07
CA ARG A 82 2.52 -19.48 -27.25
C ARG A 82 2.98 -20.07 -25.91
N ARG A 83 3.90 -21.03 -25.97
CA ARG A 83 4.58 -21.56 -24.77
C ARG A 83 5.23 -20.41 -24.00
N ARG A 84 5.02 -20.35 -22.68
CA ARG A 84 5.55 -19.26 -21.85
C ARG A 84 7.08 -19.23 -21.89
N THR A 85 7.61 -18.02 -21.92
CA THR A 85 9.04 -17.72 -21.83
C THR A 85 9.22 -16.65 -20.77
N ASN A 86 10.12 -16.86 -19.81
CA ASN A 86 10.29 -16.01 -18.62
C ASN A 86 8.96 -15.80 -17.87
N ASP A 87 8.52 -16.86 -17.20
CA ASP A 87 7.24 -16.92 -16.48
C ASP A 87 7.14 -15.80 -15.43
N THR A 88 6.08 -15.00 -15.55
CA THR A 88 5.82 -13.85 -14.67
C THR A 88 4.39 -13.92 -14.15
N ALA A 89 4.23 -14.06 -12.83
CA ALA A 89 2.93 -14.10 -12.17
C ALA A 89 2.47 -12.70 -11.74
N LEU A 90 1.22 -12.33 -12.04
CA LEU A 90 0.62 -11.11 -11.50
C LEU A 90 0.01 -11.37 -10.12
N SER A 91 0.43 -10.61 -9.12
CA SER A 91 -0.11 -10.70 -7.75
C SER A 91 -1.60 -10.33 -7.64
N VAL A 92 -2.10 -9.47 -8.54
CA VAL A 92 -3.50 -9.00 -8.51
C VAL A 92 -4.50 -10.03 -9.04
N SER A 93 -4.09 -10.93 -9.93
CA SER A 93 -5.00 -11.84 -10.63
C SER A 93 -4.58 -13.31 -10.56
N GLY A 94 -3.34 -13.60 -10.14
CA GLY A 94 -2.80 -14.96 -10.07
C GLY A 94 -2.43 -15.58 -11.42
N TYR A 95 -2.59 -14.86 -12.54
CA TYR A 95 -2.26 -15.37 -13.87
C TYR A 95 -0.76 -15.26 -14.16
N VAL A 96 -0.25 -16.24 -14.93
CA VAL A 96 1.15 -16.31 -15.35
C VAL A 96 1.27 -16.00 -16.85
N PHE A 97 2.09 -15.01 -17.18
CA PHE A 97 2.35 -14.52 -18.53
C PHE A 97 3.83 -14.67 -18.90
N CYS A 98 4.19 -14.44 -20.16
CA CYS A 98 5.57 -14.14 -20.51
C CYS A 98 5.93 -12.72 -20.04
N TYR A 99 7.11 -12.55 -19.45
CA TYR A 99 7.61 -11.23 -19.01
C TYR A 99 7.47 -10.15 -20.09
N ALA A 100 7.94 -10.42 -21.31
CA ALA A 100 7.90 -9.44 -22.40
C ALA A 100 6.48 -9.06 -22.83
N CYS A 101 5.53 -10.00 -22.78
CA CYS A 101 4.14 -9.73 -23.17
C CYS A 101 3.46 -8.82 -22.16
N ILE A 102 3.61 -9.14 -20.87
CA ILE A 102 2.94 -8.39 -19.81
C ILE A 102 3.57 -7.02 -19.56
N ASP A 103 4.89 -6.91 -19.68
CA ASP A 103 5.60 -5.63 -19.58
C ASP A 103 5.14 -4.65 -20.67
N ASN A 104 5.04 -5.11 -21.93
CA ASN A 104 4.52 -4.30 -23.03
C ASN A 104 3.07 -3.88 -22.79
N HIS A 105 2.22 -4.80 -22.36
CA HIS A 105 0.81 -4.53 -22.09
C HIS A 105 0.64 -3.49 -20.97
N VAL A 106 1.36 -3.63 -19.85
CA VAL A 106 1.30 -2.67 -18.73
C VAL A 106 1.83 -1.30 -19.15
N LYS A 107 2.89 -1.24 -19.95
CA LYS A 107 3.44 0.03 -20.47
C LYS A 107 2.46 0.75 -21.38
N GLU A 108 1.71 0.03 -22.20
CA GLU A 108 0.70 0.61 -23.10
C GLU A 108 -0.48 1.20 -22.31
N PHE A 109 -0.97 0.49 -21.29
CA PHE A 109 -2.10 0.94 -20.46
C PHE A 109 -1.73 1.97 -19.38
N LYS A 110 -0.45 2.12 -19.04
CA LYS A 110 0.03 3.15 -18.10
C LYS A 110 0.11 4.54 -18.75
N ARG A 111 0.05 4.61 -20.08
CA ARG A 111 0.13 5.85 -20.86
C ARG A 111 -1.20 6.58 -20.88
#